data_AF-A0A2N6LP83-F1
#
_entry.id   AF-A0A2N6LP83-F1
#
_cell.length_a   1.000
_cell.length_b   1.000
_cell.length_c   1.000
_cell.angle_alpha   90.00
_cell.angle_beta   90.00
_cell.angle_gamma   90.00
#
_symmetry.space_group_name_H-M   'P 1'
#
loop_
_entity.id
_entity.type
_entity.pdbx_description
1 polymer ?
#
loop_
_entity_poly.entity_id
_entity_poly.type
_entity_poly.pdbx_seq_one_letter_code
_entity_poly.pdbx_strand_id
1 'polypeptide(L)' 'MLKNLLSEAYKTAKQGLGGDKILAEKSTVEKRLECCANCDKFNASEKRCIICGCLMTVKANLEASSCPDEKW' A
#
# COMPACT_ATOMS: atom_id res chain seq x y z
N MET A 1 -16.01 17.63 26.34
CA MET A 1 -14.65 17.18 25.97
C MET A 1 -14.50 15.66 26.01
N LEU A 2 -14.89 14.97 27.10
CA LEU A 2 -14.82 13.50 27.22
C LEU A 2 -15.61 12.71 26.14
N LYS A 3 -16.78 13.23 25.72
CA LYS A 3 -17.65 12.58 24.70
C LYS A 3 -16.95 12.43 23.34
N ASN A 4 -16.13 13.41 22.97
CA ASN A 4 -15.43 13.38 21.68
C ASN A 4 -14.27 12.40 21.74
N LEU A 5 -13.53 12.38 22.86
CA LEU A 5 -12.40 11.46 23.04
C LEU A 5 -12.84 9.98 23.05
N LEU A 6 -13.95 9.67 23.72
CA LEU A 6 -14.53 8.33 23.72
C LEU A 6 -15.04 7.91 22.32
N SER A 7 -15.63 8.85 21.58
CA SER A 7 -16.08 8.58 20.21
C SER A 7 -14.91 8.32 19.26
N GLU A 8 -13.81 9.04 19.40
CA GLU A 8 -12.61 8.86 18.60
C GLU A 8 -11.91 7.55 18.97
N ALA A 9 -11.79 7.22 20.26
CA ALA A 9 -11.27 5.94 20.71
C ALA A 9 -12.10 4.75 20.19
N TYR A 10 -13.43 4.89 20.17
CA TYR A 10 -14.34 3.87 19.63
C TYR A 10 -14.20 3.69 18.11
N LYS A 11 -14.08 4.79 17.35
CA LYS A 11 -13.85 4.73 15.90
C LYS A 11 -12.50 4.07 15.58
N THR A 12 -11.44 4.46 16.28
CA THR A 12 -10.09 3.88 16.12
C THR A 12 -10.08 2.39 16.47
N ALA A 13 -10.74 2.00 17.56
CA ALA A 13 -10.90 0.59 17.91
C ALA A 13 -11.70 -0.18 16.85
N LYS A 14 -12.77 0.41 16.33
CA LYS A 14 -13.59 -0.19 15.26
C LYS A 14 -12.83 -0.30 13.92
N GLN A 15 -11.99 0.67 13.57
CA GLN A 15 -11.11 0.61 12.40
C GLN A 15 -10.01 -0.44 12.57
N GLY A 16 -9.42 -0.56 13.77
CA GLY A 16 -8.43 -1.60 14.08
C GLY A 16 -9.02 -3.03 14.13
N LEU A 17 -10.34 -3.14 14.28
CA LEU A 17 -11.10 -4.40 14.20
C LEU A 17 -11.73 -4.65 12.82
N GLY A 18 -11.62 -3.70 11.89
CA GLY A 18 -11.92 -3.93 10.49
C GLY A 18 -10.87 -4.89 9.96
N GLY A 19 -11.26 -6.14 9.72
CA GLY A 19 -10.39 -7.23 9.23
C GLY A 19 -9.88 -7.02 7.81
N ASP A 20 -9.59 -5.77 7.44
CA ASP A 20 -9.00 -5.40 6.18
C ASP A 20 -7.60 -6.00 6.11
N LYS A 21 -7.38 -6.72 5.01
CA LYS A 21 -6.13 -7.40 4.79
C LYS A 21 -5.02 -6.36 4.68
N ILE A 22 -4.04 -6.39 5.57
CA ILE A 22 -2.92 -5.43 5.55
C ILE A 22 -1.96 -5.76 4.39
N LEU A 23 -1.77 -7.05 4.14
CA LEU A 23 -0.83 -7.56 3.15
C LEU A 23 -1.56 -8.16 1.95
N ALA A 24 -1.07 -7.84 0.76
CA ALA A 24 -1.59 -8.40 -0.48
C ALA A 24 -1.32 -9.91 -0.58
N GLU A 25 -2.18 -10.61 -1.32
CA GLU A 25 -1.89 -11.98 -1.73
C GLU A 25 -0.59 -12.04 -2.53
N LYS A 26 0.17 -13.13 -2.39
CA LYS A 26 1.45 -13.31 -3.11
C LYS A 26 1.32 -13.09 -4.62
N SER A 27 0.24 -13.59 -5.22
CA SER A 27 -0.05 -13.41 -6.65
C SER A 27 -0.28 -11.94 -7.04
N THR A 28 -0.89 -11.15 -6.16
CA THR A 28 -1.05 -9.70 -6.35
C THR A 28 0.30 -8.99 -6.27
N VAL A 29 1.15 -9.36 -5.30
CA VAL A 29 2.49 -8.79 -5.17
C VAL A 29 3.34 -9.08 -6.40
N GLU A 30 3.32 -10.33 -6.90
CA GLU A 30 4.05 -10.74 -8.10
C GLU A 30 3.61 -9.93 -9.33
N LYS A 31 2.30 -9.82 -9.57
CA LYS A 31 1.76 -9.01 -10.68
C LYS A 31 2.18 -7.54 -10.60
N ARG A 32 2.13 -6.94 -9.41
CA ARG A 32 2.54 -5.55 -9.19
C ARG A 32 4.03 -5.34 -9.45
N LEU A 33 4.87 -6.28 -9.02
CA LEU A 33 6.32 -6.23 -9.26
C LEU A 33 6.68 -6.48 -10.74
N GLU A 34 6.00 -7.40 -11.41
CA GLU A 34 6.14 -7.62 -12.86
C GLU A 34 5.72 -6.39 -13.66
N CYS A 35 4.62 -5.74 -13.28
CA CYS A 35 4.19 -4.47 -13.86
C CYS A 35 5.27 -3.40 -13.72
N CYS A 36 5.86 -3.26 -12.51
CA CYS A 36 6.93 -2.30 -12.30
C CYS A 36 8.25 -2.66 -12.99
N ALA A 37 8.57 -3.94 -13.15
CA ALA A 37 9.78 -4.38 -13.85
C ALA A 37 9.79 -3.94 -15.33
N ASN A 38 8.61 -3.78 -15.93
CA ASN A 38 8.44 -3.30 -17.31
C ASN A 38 8.11 -1.79 -17.39
N CYS A 39 8.16 -1.07 -16.26
CA CYS A 39 7.78 0.33 -16.18
C CYS A 39 8.98 1.26 -16.41
N ASP A 40 8.84 2.24 -17.30
CA ASP A 40 9.83 3.30 -17.57
C ASP A 40 10.14 4.18 -16.35
N LYS A 41 9.25 4.15 -15.35
CA LYS A 41 9.37 4.90 -14.09
C LYS A 41 9.98 4.09 -12.95
N PHE A 42 10.43 2.87 -13.20
CA PHE A 42 11.07 2.03 -12.18
C PHE A 42 12.59 2.15 -12.25
N ASN A 43 13.20 2.66 -11.18
CA ASN A 43 14.64 2.59 -11.00
C ASN A 43 15.00 1.21 -10.44
N ALA A 44 15.46 0.32 -11.31
CA ALA A 44 15.84 -1.05 -10.96
C ALA A 44 17.05 -1.13 -10.01
N SER A 45 17.98 -0.18 -10.10
CA SER A 45 19.18 -0.15 -9.24
C SER A 45 18.80 0.10 -7.78
N GLU A 46 17.88 1.05 -7.54
CA GLU A 46 17.41 1.40 -6.20
C GLU A 46 16.17 0.62 -5.77
N LYS A 47 15.56 -0.14 -6.69
CA LYS A 47 14.27 -0.84 -6.52
C LYS A 47 13.13 0.12 -6.14
N ARG A 48 13.17 1.35 -6.65
CA ARG A 48 12.23 2.43 -6.33
C ARG A 48 11.47 2.92 -7.56
N CYS A 49 10.24 3.39 -7.35
CA CYS A 49 9.51 4.14 -8.37
C CYS A 49 9.98 5.61 -8.36
N ILE A 50 10.25 6.19 -9.52
CA ILE A 50 10.71 7.59 -9.62
C ILE A 50 9.58 8.62 -9.39
N ILE A 51 8.32 8.19 -9.46
CA ILE A 51 7.15 9.07 -9.26
C ILE A 51 6.79 9.17 -7.78
N CYS A 52 6.63 8.03 -7.09
CA CYS A 52 6.26 8.03 -5.68
C CYS A 52 7.43 7.85 -4.71
N GLY A 53 8.62 7.49 -5.19
CA GLY A 53 9.83 7.27 -4.36
C GLY A 53 9.80 5.99 -3.51
N CYS A 54 8.70 5.24 -3.51
CA CYS A 54 8.55 4.05 -2.67
C CYS A 54 9.47 2.90 -3.11
N LEU A 55 9.95 2.14 -2.13
CA LEU A 55 10.59 0.84 -2.38
C LEU A 55 9.53 -0.15 -2.85
N MET A 56 9.63 -0.61 -4.09
CA MET A 56 8.54 -1.37 -4.72
C MET A 56 8.30 -2.73 -4.07
N THR A 57 9.33 -3.34 -3.49
CA THR A 57 9.19 -4.58 -2.71
C THR A 57 8.31 -4.39 -1.48
N VAL A 58 8.25 -3.19 -0.89
CA VAL A 58 7.37 -2.90 0.25
C VAL A 58 6.00 -2.47 -0.24
N LYS A 59 5.96 -1.50 -1.18
CA LYS A 59 4.69 -0.95 -1.66
C LYS A 59 3.79 -2.00 -2.31
N ALA A 60 4.36 -2.94 -3.07
CA ALA A 60 3.59 -4.01 -3.70
C ALA A 60 2.91 -4.94 -2.69
N ASN A 61 3.49 -5.10 -1.49
CA ASN A 61 2.96 -5.93 -0.40
C ASN A 61 1.79 -5.29 0.35
N LEU A 62 1.58 -3.98 0.26
CA LEU A 62 0.49 -3.30 0.96
C LEU A 62 -0.81 -3.48 0.17
N GLU A 63 -1.83 -4.12 0.76
CA GLU A 63 -3.09 -4.39 0.06
C GLU A 63 -3.74 -3.10 -0.46
N ALA A 64 -3.85 -2.10 0.43
CA ALA A 64 -4.46 -0.80 0.15
C ALA A 64 -3.60 0.15 -0.71
N SER A 65 -2.43 -0.27 -1.18
CA SER A 65 -1.61 0.55 -2.07
C SER A 65 -2.06 0.50 -3.53
N SER A 66 -1.81 1.58 -4.26
CA SER A 66 -2.05 1.71 -5.69
C SER A 66 -0.87 2.37 -6.42
N CYS A 67 -0.78 2.17 -7.74
CA CYS A 67 0.14 2.91 -8.59
C CYS A 67 -0.35 4.36 -8.80
N PRO A 68 0.51 5.39 -8.63
CA PRO A 68 0.12 6.78 -8.93
C PRO A 68 -0.17 7.03 -10.42
N ASP A 69 0.31 6.16 -11.31
CA ASP A 69 0.02 6.18 -12.75
C ASP A 69 -1.09 5.18 -13.14
N GLU A 70 -1.78 4.59 -12.16
CA GLU A 70 -2.89 3.65 -12.37
C GLU A 70 -2.54 2.40 -13.20
N LYS A 71 -1.25 2.05 -13.30
CA LYS A 71 -0.79 0.83 -13.99
C LYS A 71 -1.11 -0.48 -13.24
N TRP A 72 -1.45 -0.38 -11.95
CA TRP A 72 -1.89 -1.48 -11.07
C TRP A 72 -2.58 -0.94 -9.82
#